data_AF-A0A7L4ZD91-F1
#
_entry.id   AF-A0A7L4ZD91-F1
#
_cell.length_a   1.000
_cell.length_b   1.000
_cell.length_c   1.000
_cell.angle_alpha   90.00
_cell.angle_beta   90.00
_cell.angle_gamma   90.00
#
_symmetry.space_group_name_H-M   'P 1'
#
loop_
_entity.id
_entity.type
_entity.pdbx_description
1 polymer ?
#
loop_
_entity_poly.entity_id
_entity_poly.type
_entity_poly.pdbx_seq_one_letter_code
_entity_poly.pdbx_strand_id
1 'polypeptide(L)'
;MGTAAVLAVLTASVASTGCSGGGTGQPRVTMNEQQATERAEDIVHQAVDGMSPKPTLKRTGLNPVGACLADDHSAGERRQVTLSYQLTGVPGTEAKKLVRQARDAWVRRGYTFQSSDADWSDPFPTVNMRTVPDDFWMTALTGVVDKARGEGLAAITVTSPCFGAGGSGTAAPSSFRRTAGDEQAERVVRAHSSRLYDALQVRHAARGEGEGLATYQEGEERYAHHSWSTEPLTEDAMAQVLTRARAHFQGLGWTLPRTPAEAGPPVLLAGNTADGSVARLAPTADGVLHVAMTTPAAPGGATLRTTGPASV
;
A
#
# COMPACT_ATOMS: atom_id res chain seq x y z
N MET A 1 -20.67 -6.49 71.11
CA MET A 1 -21.57 -7.67 71.09
C MET A 1 -22.04 -7.81 69.65
N GLY A 2 -21.68 -8.80 68.84
CA GLY A 2 -21.10 -10.12 69.06
C GLY A 2 -21.80 -11.06 68.06
N THR A 3 -21.03 -11.62 67.11
CA THR A 3 -21.21 -12.95 66.45
C THR A 3 -22.58 -13.31 65.82
N ALA A 4 -22.70 -13.85 64.61
CA ALA A 4 -21.94 -14.98 64.06
C ALA A 4 -22.09 -15.09 62.53
N ALA A 5 -21.03 -15.58 61.90
CA ALA A 5 -21.02 -16.18 60.57
C ALA A 5 -21.08 -17.71 60.71
N VAL A 6 -21.78 -18.46 59.84
CA VAL A 6 -21.45 -19.87 59.50
C VAL A 6 -21.96 -20.23 58.08
N LEU A 7 -20.99 -20.66 57.25
CA LEU A 7 -20.93 -21.69 56.18
C LEU A 7 -22.24 -22.23 55.56
N ALA A 8 -22.44 -22.19 54.23
CA ALA A 8 -21.79 -22.92 53.11
C ALA A 8 -22.20 -24.41 53.00
N VAL A 9 -22.88 -24.77 51.89
CA VAL A 9 -22.82 -26.11 51.28
C VAL A 9 -22.84 -25.95 49.75
N LEU A 10 -21.77 -26.43 49.11
CA LEU A 10 -21.70 -26.76 47.69
C LEU A 10 -22.55 -28.01 47.40
N THR A 11 -23.32 -27.98 46.32
CA THR A 11 -23.58 -29.19 45.53
C THR A 11 -23.33 -28.89 44.06
N ALA A 12 -22.25 -29.51 43.56
CA ALA A 12 -21.91 -29.59 42.16
C ALA A 12 -22.93 -30.45 41.41
N SER A 13 -23.28 -30.03 40.20
CA SER A 13 -23.83 -30.92 39.18
C SER A 13 -23.15 -30.55 37.87
N VAL A 14 -22.24 -31.43 37.46
CA VAL A 14 -21.41 -31.32 36.26
C VAL A 14 -22.01 -32.23 35.19
N ALA A 15 -21.94 -31.75 33.94
CA ALA A 15 -22.07 -32.47 32.66
C ALA A 15 -23.50 -32.86 32.24
N SER A 16 -23.92 -32.72 30.98
CA SER A 16 -23.29 -32.25 29.74
C SER A 16 -24.36 -32.32 28.63
N THR A 17 -24.40 -31.36 27.71
CA THR A 17 -24.35 -31.54 26.24
C THR A 17 -24.93 -30.30 25.55
N GLY A 18 -24.04 -29.53 24.92
CA GLY A 18 -24.35 -28.35 24.12
C GLY A 18 -23.05 -27.77 23.58
N CYS A 19 -22.26 -28.63 22.93
CA CYS A 19 -21.05 -28.22 22.24
C CYS A 19 -21.39 -27.32 21.05
N SER A 20 -21.08 -26.03 21.16
CA SER A 20 -20.48 -25.28 20.05
C SER A 20 -19.90 -23.96 20.56
N GLY A 21 -18.58 -23.98 20.74
CA GLY A 21 -17.67 -22.89 20.39
C GLY A 21 -17.95 -21.52 20.99
N GLY A 22 -17.24 -21.22 22.08
CA GLY A 22 -16.95 -19.85 22.45
C GLY A 22 -16.23 -19.15 21.30
N GLY A 23 -16.85 -18.11 20.78
CA GLY A 23 -16.20 -17.07 20.00
C GLY A 23 -16.47 -15.77 20.73
N THR A 24 -15.45 -15.22 21.39
CA THR A 24 -15.42 -13.82 21.82
C THR A 24 -15.47 -12.95 20.58
N GLY A 25 -16.67 -12.77 20.04
CA GLY A 25 -16.95 -11.77 19.03
C GLY A 25 -16.92 -10.43 19.72
N GLN A 26 -15.74 -9.81 19.80
CA GLN A 26 -15.70 -8.36 19.87
C GLN A 26 -16.60 -7.81 18.76
N PRO A 27 -17.39 -6.75 19.01
CA PRO A 27 -18.26 -6.17 18.00
C PRO A 27 -17.41 -5.89 16.77
N ARG A 28 -17.61 -6.70 15.72
CA ARG A 28 -16.92 -6.52 14.44
C ARG A 28 -17.32 -5.14 13.98
N VAL A 29 -16.41 -4.18 14.04
CA VAL A 29 -16.61 -2.87 13.45
C VAL A 29 -16.84 -3.15 11.97
N THR A 30 -18.10 -3.05 11.54
CA THR A 30 -18.49 -3.17 10.14
C THR A 30 -18.01 -1.90 9.46
N MET A 31 -16.78 -1.95 8.97
CA MET A 31 -16.14 -0.88 8.23
C MET A 31 -16.06 -1.27 6.76
N ASN A 32 -16.20 -0.33 5.83
CA ASN A 32 -15.88 -0.55 4.43
C ASN A 32 -14.52 0.06 4.07
N GLU A 33 -14.06 -0.15 2.84
CA GLU A 33 -12.76 0.35 2.37
C GLU A 33 -12.60 1.87 2.53
N GLN A 34 -13.66 2.63 2.25
CA GLN A 34 -13.65 4.08 2.36
C GLN A 34 -13.49 4.52 3.81
N GLN A 35 -14.32 3.99 4.71
CA GLN A 35 -14.24 4.29 6.14
C GLN A 35 -12.89 3.88 6.72
N ALA A 36 -12.32 2.76 6.26
CA ALA A 36 -11.00 2.31 6.68
C ALA A 36 -9.89 3.24 6.20
N THR A 37 -10.01 3.76 4.97
CA THR A 37 -9.05 4.71 4.41
C THR A 37 -9.14 6.06 5.11
N GLU A 38 -10.33 6.64 5.22
CA GLU A 38 -10.56 7.92 5.90
C GLU A 38 -10.07 7.88 7.35
N ARG A 39 -10.41 6.81 8.06
CA ARG A 39 -9.97 6.64 9.44
C ARG A 39 -8.45 6.48 9.55
N ALA A 40 -7.81 5.75 8.63
CA ALA A 40 -6.36 5.63 8.62
C ALA A 40 -5.67 6.97 8.35
N GLU A 41 -6.17 7.77 7.40
CA GLU A 41 -5.63 9.12 7.14
C GLU A 41 -5.79 10.03 8.36
N ASP A 42 -6.96 10.01 9.01
CA ASP A 42 -7.20 10.78 10.23
C ASP A 42 -6.18 10.43 11.33
N ILE A 43 -5.86 9.14 11.51
CA ILE A 43 -4.88 8.69 12.51
C ILE A 43 -3.46 9.19 12.18
N VAL A 44 -3.10 9.23 10.89
CA VAL A 44 -1.82 9.82 10.43
C VAL A 44 -1.79 11.32 10.75
N HIS A 45 -2.83 12.07 10.37
CA HIS A 45 -2.92 13.51 10.59
C HIS A 45 -2.93 13.88 12.09
N GLN A 46 -3.60 13.09 12.92
CA GLN A 46 -3.56 13.23 14.37
C GLN A 46 -2.15 13.15 14.97
N ALA A 47 -1.24 12.43 14.30
CA ALA A 47 0.16 12.33 14.68
C ALA A 47 0.99 13.51 14.17
N VAL A 48 0.82 13.88 12.90
CA VAL A 48 1.75 14.78 12.20
C VAL A 48 1.39 16.26 12.22
N ASP A 49 0.11 16.61 12.35
CA ASP A 49 -0.34 18.00 12.20
C ASP A 49 0.22 18.95 13.27
N GLY A 50 0.50 18.40 14.45
CA GLY A 50 1.11 19.12 15.58
C GLY A 50 2.63 19.03 15.67
N MET A 51 3.30 18.44 14.66
CA MET A 51 4.75 18.21 14.74
C MET A 51 5.58 19.48 14.52
N SER A 52 6.75 19.52 15.15
CA SER A 52 7.76 20.56 14.98
C SER A 52 9.18 19.97 14.98
N PRO A 53 9.97 20.11 13.90
CA PRO A 53 9.61 20.79 12.64
C PRO A 53 8.48 20.07 11.90
N LYS A 54 7.71 20.81 11.11
CA LYS A 54 6.57 20.26 10.38
C LYS A 54 7.08 19.40 9.21
N PRO A 55 6.83 18.08 9.19
CA PRO A 55 7.23 17.24 8.07
C PRO A 55 6.23 17.34 6.92
N THR A 56 6.70 16.99 5.73
CA THR A 56 5.87 16.71 4.56
C THR A 56 5.57 15.22 4.49
N LEU A 57 4.30 14.86 4.37
CA LEU A 57 3.88 13.48 4.16
C LEU A 57 4.16 13.04 2.72
N LYS A 58 5.02 12.04 2.53
CA LYS A 58 5.22 11.36 1.25
C LYS A 58 4.70 9.93 1.35
N ARG A 59 3.60 9.63 0.68
CA ARG A 59 3.00 8.29 0.71
C ARG A 59 3.95 7.25 0.10
N THR A 60 3.99 6.07 0.70
CA THR A 60 4.77 4.91 0.26
C THR A 60 3.90 3.67 0.23
N GLY A 61 4.28 2.69 -0.59
CA GLY A 61 3.47 1.49 -0.83
C GLY A 61 2.53 1.65 -2.04
N LEU A 62 2.08 0.52 -2.57
CA LEU A 62 1.54 0.41 -3.93
C LEU A 62 0.04 0.23 -3.98
N ASN A 63 -0.50 -0.55 -3.06
CA ASN A 63 -1.93 -0.65 -2.85
C ASN A 63 -2.19 -0.45 -1.37
N PRO A 64 -2.97 0.58 -0.98
CA PRO A 64 -3.37 0.68 0.40
C PRO A 64 -4.30 -0.47 0.76
N VAL A 65 -4.99 -1.09 -0.21
CA VAL A 65 -5.95 -2.16 0.07
C VAL A 65 -5.40 -3.52 -0.34
N GLY A 66 -5.22 -4.41 0.63
CA GLY A 66 -4.69 -5.74 0.43
C GLY A 66 -5.57 -6.84 1.03
N ALA A 67 -5.15 -8.09 0.84
CA ALA A 67 -5.71 -9.22 1.57
C ALA A 67 -5.45 -9.04 3.08
N CYS A 68 -6.39 -9.51 3.89
CA CYS A 68 -6.22 -9.53 5.35
C CYS A 68 -5.03 -10.42 5.74
N LEU A 69 -4.03 -9.84 6.41
CA LEU A 69 -2.83 -10.55 6.87
C LEU A 69 -3.06 -11.40 8.13
N ALA A 70 -4.19 -11.22 8.82
CA ALA A 70 -4.56 -11.98 10.01
C ALA A 70 -5.30 -13.29 9.70
N ASP A 71 -5.63 -13.54 8.43
CA ASP A 71 -6.42 -14.70 8.00
C ASP A 71 -5.56 -15.64 7.15
N ASP A 72 -4.67 -16.43 7.77
CA ASP A 72 -3.84 -17.47 7.11
C ASP A 72 -4.67 -18.56 6.38
N HIS A 73 -5.99 -18.56 6.55
CA HIS A 73 -6.92 -19.59 6.06
C HIS A 73 -8.16 -19.06 5.33
N SER A 74 -8.29 -17.73 5.13
CA SER A 74 -9.41 -17.20 4.34
C SER A 74 -8.97 -16.97 2.89
N ALA A 75 -9.79 -17.38 1.94
CA ALA A 75 -9.51 -17.30 0.50
C ALA A 75 -9.54 -15.85 -0.06
N GLY A 76 -8.96 -14.88 0.66
CA GLY A 76 -8.90 -13.47 0.25
C GLY A 76 -10.22 -12.72 0.35
N GLU A 77 -11.23 -13.26 1.06
CA GLU A 77 -12.55 -12.65 1.18
C GLU A 77 -12.56 -11.38 2.05
N ARG A 78 -11.58 -11.26 2.95
CA ARG A 78 -11.42 -10.12 3.85
C ARG A 78 -10.27 -9.23 3.41
N ARG A 79 -10.49 -7.93 3.52
CA ARG A 79 -9.62 -6.87 3.02
C ARG A 79 -9.14 -6.03 4.20
N GLN A 80 -7.98 -5.42 4.06
CA GLN A 80 -7.47 -4.44 5.00
C GLN A 80 -6.87 -3.25 4.26
N VAL A 81 -6.89 -2.08 4.89
CA VAL A 81 -6.21 -0.88 4.44
C VAL A 81 -4.88 -0.75 5.19
N THR A 82 -3.78 -0.48 4.51
CA THR A 82 -2.47 -0.16 5.06
C THR A 82 -1.96 1.12 4.38
N LEU A 83 -1.85 2.19 5.14
CA LEU A 83 -1.29 3.46 4.68
C LEU A 83 0.11 3.62 5.24
N SER A 84 1.10 3.85 4.37
CA SER A 84 2.46 4.13 4.79
C SER A 84 2.89 5.51 4.27
N TYR A 85 3.55 6.27 5.14
CA TYR A 85 4.06 7.60 4.84
C TYR A 85 5.49 7.75 5.33
N GLN A 86 6.36 8.26 4.48
CA GLN A 86 7.64 8.84 4.88
C GLN A 86 7.44 10.30 5.28
N LEU A 87 8.03 10.70 6.41
CA LEU A 87 8.04 12.07 6.90
C LEU A 87 9.29 12.78 6.36
N THR A 88 9.09 13.59 5.34
CA THR A 88 10.16 14.26 4.58
C THR A 88 10.17 15.77 4.84
N GLY A 89 11.05 16.53 4.18
CA GLY A 89 11.13 17.99 4.34
C GLY A 89 11.76 18.45 5.66
N VAL A 90 12.35 17.53 6.42
CA VAL A 90 13.03 17.75 7.70
C VAL A 90 14.40 17.07 7.69
N PRO A 91 15.42 17.62 8.38
CA PRO A 91 16.72 16.98 8.48
C PRO A 91 16.62 15.58 9.09
N GLY A 92 17.41 14.62 8.58
CA GLY A 92 17.37 13.24 9.06
C GLY A 92 17.73 13.09 10.55
N THR A 93 18.46 14.05 11.11
CA THR A 93 18.77 14.13 12.56
C THR A 93 17.51 14.35 13.42
N GLU A 94 16.41 14.85 12.84
CA GLU A 94 15.14 15.07 13.55
C GLU A 94 14.22 13.84 13.53
N ALA A 95 14.56 12.77 12.80
CA ALA A 95 13.65 11.65 12.58
C ALA A 95 13.19 10.98 13.89
N LYS A 96 14.12 10.75 14.83
CA LYS A 96 13.81 10.22 16.17
C LYS A 96 12.84 11.11 16.96
N LYS A 97 12.99 12.44 16.83
CA LYS A 97 12.11 13.41 17.47
C LYS A 97 10.71 13.36 16.86
N LEU A 98 10.58 13.20 15.55
CA LEU A 98 9.28 13.06 14.88
C LEU A 98 8.55 11.78 15.32
N VAL A 99 9.26 10.65 15.42
CA VAL A 99 8.69 9.39 15.95
C VAL A 99 8.19 9.57 17.39
N ARG A 100 8.94 10.30 18.23
CA ARG A 100 8.48 10.65 19.58
C ARG A 100 7.21 11.51 19.58
N GLN A 101 7.14 12.51 18.72
CA GLN A 101 5.95 13.36 18.62
C GLN A 101 4.72 12.59 18.14
N ALA A 102 4.88 11.64 17.20
CA ALA A 102 3.81 10.75 16.77
C ALA A 102 3.28 9.91 17.95
N ARG A 103 4.20 9.27 18.68
CA ARG A 103 3.90 8.51 19.91
C ARG A 103 3.15 9.36 20.92
N ASP A 104 3.63 10.55 21.23
CA ASP A 104 3.00 11.42 22.22
C ASP A 104 1.61 11.88 21.78
N ALA A 105 1.41 12.12 20.49
CA ALA A 105 0.12 12.47 19.92
C ALA A 105 -0.91 11.33 20.01
N TRP A 106 -0.46 10.08 19.85
CA TRP A 106 -1.28 8.88 20.02
C TRP A 106 -1.59 8.59 21.48
N VAL A 107 -0.61 8.70 22.38
CA VAL A 107 -0.82 8.53 23.83
C VAL A 107 -1.82 9.54 24.38
N ARG A 108 -1.74 10.82 23.97
CA ARG A 108 -2.72 11.85 24.37
C ARG A 108 -4.16 11.52 23.96
N ARG A 109 -4.35 10.65 22.97
CA ARG A 109 -5.66 10.20 22.49
C ARG A 109 -6.14 8.92 23.13
N GLY A 110 -5.40 8.37 24.09
CA GLY A 110 -5.74 7.13 24.77
C GLY A 110 -5.50 5.87 23.93
N TYR A 111 -4.68 5.97 22.86
CA TYR A 111 -4.26 4.79 22.12
C TYR A 111 -3.32 3.93 22.96
N THR A 112 -3.38 2.62 22.74
CA THR A 112 -2.71 1.64 23.59
C THR A 112 -1.44 1.13 22.93
N PHE A 113 -0.41 0.85 23.71
CA PHE A 113 0.77 0.19 23.18
C PHE A 113 0.46 -1.30 22.93
N GLN A 114 0.98 -1.83 21.82
CA GLN A 114 0.92 -3.27 21.55
C GLN A 114 2.06 -4.04 22.23
N SER A 115 3.11 -3.32 22.60
CA SER A 115 4.29 -3.80 23.35
C SER A 115 4.62 -2.83 24.49
N SER A 116 5.82 -2.92 25.08
CA SER A 116 6.35 -1.79 25.82
C SER A 116 6.56 -0.57 24.90
N ASP A 117 6.65 0.62 25.50
CA ASP A 117 7.11 1.82 24.79
C ASP A 117 8.49 1.61 24.17
N ALA A 118 8.86 2.46 23.21
CA ALA A 118 10.13 2.36 22.50
C ALA A 118 11.33 2.56 23.45
N ASP A 119 12.42 1.85 23.19
CA ASP A 119 13.71 2.15 23.80
C ASP A 119 14.26 3.45 23.17
N TRP A 120 14.13 4.54 23.90
CA TRP A 120 14.61 5.84 23.46
C TRP A 120 16.14 6.00 23.53
N SER A 121 16.88 5.00 23.99
CA SER A 121 18.34 4.97 23.84
C SER A 121 18.76 4.49 22.44
N ASP A 122 17.91 3.72 21.75
CA ASP A 122 18.12 3.29 20.37
C ASP A 122 18.19 4.51 19.42
N PRO A 123 19.20 4.62 18.54
CA PRO A 123 19.19 5.61 17.46
C PRO A 123 18.00 5.47 16.50
N PHE A 124 17.41 4.28 16.38
CA PHE A 124 16.36 3.95 15.41
C PHE A 124 15.09 3.39 16.06
N PRO A 125 14.42 4.14 16.95
CA PRO A 125 13.30 3.62 17.72
C PRO A 125 12.10 3.29 16.84
N THR A 126 11.35 2.28 17.26
CA THR A 126 10.06 1.87 16.69
C THR A 126 8.99 1.87 17.78
N VAL A 127 7.85 2.47 17.47
CA VAL A 127 6.66 2.57 18.34
C VAL A 127 5.52 1.82 17.66
N ASN A 128 4.92 0.87 18.38
CA ASN A 128 3.74 0.13 17.92
C ASN A 128 2.56 0.39 18.85
N MET A 129 1.47 0.89 18.29
CA MET A 129 0.27 1.26 19.03
C MET A 129 -0.99 0.77 18.32
N ARG A 130 -2.11 0.82 19.04
CA ARG A 130 -3.41 0.44 18.52
C ARG A 130 -4.50 1.38 19.03
N THR A 131 -5.43 1.73 18.15
CA THR A 131 -6.59 2.51 18.53
C THR A 131 -7.61 1.66 19.29
N VAL A 132 -8.43 2.31 20.11
CA VAL A 132 -9.55 1.68 20.84
C VAL A 132 -10.78 2.55 20.61
N PRO A 133 -11.94 1.98 20.25
CA PRO A 133 -12.26 0.55 20.08
C PRO A 133 -12.11 0.02 18.63
N ASP A 134 -11.73 0.86 17.68
CA ASP A 134 -11.72 0.61 16.24
C ASP A 134 -10.50 -0.16 15.72
N ASP A 135 -9.55 -0.49 16.58
CA ASP A 135 -8.62 -1.59 16.39
C ASP A 135 -7.58 -1.41 15.25
N PHE A 136 -7.28 -0.18 14.86
CA PHE A 136 -6.23 0.12 13.88
C PHE A 136 -4.86 -0.07 14.50
N TRP A 137 -3.98 -0.74 13.78
CA TRP A 137 -2.58 -0.89 14.14
C TRP A 137 -1.78 0.29 13.59
N MET A 138 -0.97 0.95 14.42
CA MET A 138 -0.07 2.02 14.00
C MET A 138 1.37 1.68 14.35
N THR A 139 2.27 1.99 13.42
CA THR A 139 3.71 1.92 13.61
C THR A 139 4.32 3.27 13.27
N ALA A 140 5.17 3.80 14.14
CA ALA A 140 6.07 4.91 13.81
C ALA A 140 7.51 4.44 14.03
N LEU A 141 8.38 4.63 13.05
CA LEU A 141 9.76 4.14 13.13
C LEU A 141 10.76 5.11 12.54
N THR A 142 12.01 4.95 12.92
CA THR A 142 13.15 5.60 12.29
C THR A 142 13.95 4.56 11.49
N GLY A 143 14.06 4.73 10.18
CA GLY A 143 14.98 3.96 9.33
C GLY A 143 16.38 4.58 9.30
N VAL A 144 17.41 3.75 9.08
CA VAL A 144 18.80 4.20 8.95
C VAL A 144 19.06 4.75 7.55
N VAL A 145 19.53 6.00 7.44
CA VAL A 145 20.04 6.56 6.17
C VAL A 145 21.56 6.67 6.24
N ASP A 146 22.10 7.32 7.27
CA ASP A 146 23.53 7.39 7.53
C ASP A 146 23.79 7.23 9.04
N LYS A 147 24.36 6.08 9.40
CA LYS A 147 24.67 5.73 10.79
C LYS A 147 25.78 6.59 11.38
N ALA A 148 26.75 7.05 10.57
CA ALA A 148 27.88 7.86 11.05
C ALA A 148 27.44 9.30 11.34
N ARG A 149 26.47 9.81 10.58
CA ARG A 149 25.92 11.17 10.74
C ARG A 149 24.68 11.23 11.63
N GLY A 150 24.15 10.08 12.05
CA GLY A 150 22.91 10.00 12.83
C GLY A 150 21.69 10.44 12.02
N GLU A 151 21.74 10.33 10.69
CA GLU A 151 20.63 10.67 9.81
C GLU A 151 19.72 9.46 9.66
N GLY A 152 18.46 9.65 10.02
CA GLY A 152 17.42 8.66 9.83
C GLY A 152 16.27 9.19 8.96
N LEU A 153 15.38 8.28 8.58
CA LEU A 153 14.12 8.60 7.93
C LEU A 153 12.98 8.21 8.87
N ALA A 154 12.09 9.15 9.19
CA ALA A 154 10.90 8.84 9.97
C ALA A 154 9.78 8.34 9.05
N ALA A 155 9.08 7.30 9.47
CA ALA A 155 7.93 6.76 8.76
C ALA A 155 6.78 6.46 9.72
N ILE A 156 5.55 6.59 9.22
CA ILE A 156 4.31 6.21 9.91
C ILE A 156 3.54 5.25 9.01
N THR A 157 3.12 4.13 9.57
CA THR A 157 2.21 3.17 8.93
C THR A 157 0.98 2.99 9.79
N VAL A 158 -0.20 2.98 9.16
CA VAL A 158 -1.49 2.73 9.81
C VAL A 158 -2.21 1.63 9.04
N THR A 159 -2.58 0.55 9.72
CA THR A 159 -3.28 -0.61 9.17
C THR A 159 -4.64 -0.78 9.83
N SER A 160 -5.70 -0.87 9.04
CA SER A 160 -7.06 -1.12 9.52
C SER A 160 -7.23 -2.56 10.02
N PRO A 161 -8.22 -2.82 10.89
CA PRO A 161 -8.72 -4.17 11.07
C PRO A 161 -9.27 -4.71 9.74
N CYS A 162 -9.40 -6.03 9.65
CA CYS A 162 -9.90 -6.67 8.44
C CYS A 162 -11.42 -6.56 8.30
N PHE A 163 -11.88 -6.09 7.15
CA PHE A 163 -13.29 -5.90 6.82
C PHE A 163 -13.75 -6.73 5.61
N GLY A 164 -15.07 -6.91 5.48
CA GLY A 164 -15.68 -7.65 4.38
C GLY A 164 -15.88 -6.78 3.13
N ALA A 165 -15.90 -7.40 1.95
CA ALA A 165 -16.01 -6.71 0.65
C ALA A 165 -17.36 -6.01 0.36
N GLY A 166 -18.32 -6.01 1.29
CA GLY A 166 -19.75 -5.77 1.02
C GLY A 166 -20.37 -4.45 1.50
N GLY A 167 -19.62 -3.36 1.68
CA GLY A 167 -20.18 -2.10 2.19
C GLY A 167 -20.32 -0.99 1.15
N SER A 168 -21.33 -1.05 0.29
CA SER A 168 -21.72 0.09 -0.59
C SER A 168 -22.41 1.17 0.26
N GLY A 169 -21.70 2.25 0.58
CA GLY A 169 -22.22 3.39 1.35
C GLY A 169 -22.07 4.68 0.55
N THR A 170 -23.19 5.37 0.37
CA THR A 170 -23.41 6.56 -0.47
C THR A 170 -22.49 7.74 -0.12
N ALA A 171 -21.88 8.33 -1.15
CA ALA A 171 -20.80 9.32 -1.07
C ALA A 171 -21.24 10.76 -0.71
N ALA A 172 -20.35 11.48 -0.02
CA ALA A 172 -20.21 12.95 -0.05
C ALA A 172 -18.72 13.30 -0.34
N PRO A 173 -18.39 14.49 -0.90
CA PRO A 173 -17.25 14.66 -1.79
C PRO A 173 -16.06 15.41 -1.17
N SER A 174 -14.93 14.74 -0.91
CA SER A 174 -13.59 15.37 -0.91
C SER A 174 -12.37 14.45 -0.67
N SER A 175 -12.49 13.12 -0.66
CA SER A 175 -11.32 12.21 -0.58
C SER A 175 -11.39 11.13 -1.66
N PHE A 176 -10.35 11.05 -2.49
CA PHE A 176 -10.07 10.02 -3.51
C PHE A 176 -11.29 9.34 -4.15
N ARG A 177 -12.08 10.08 -4.94
CA ARG A 177 -12.85 9.41 -5.98
C ARG A 177 -11.86 8.86 -6.99
N ARG A 178 -11.78 7.53 -7.09
CA ARG A 178 -11.33 6.85 -8.30
C ARG A 178 -12.13 7.47 -9.46
N THR A 179 -11.45 8.25 -10.27
CA THR A 179 -12.09 8.94 -11.39
C THR A 179 -12.28 7.95 -12.53
N ALA A 180 -13.18 8.24 -13.46
CA ALA A 180 -13.27 7.48 -14.70
C ALA A 180 -11.94 7.46 -15.47
N GLY A 181 -11.11 8.52 -15.29
CA GLY A 181 -9.75 8.60 -15.81
C GLY A 181 -8.81 7.58 -15.16
N ASP A 182 -8.88 7.42 -13.83
CA ASP A 182 -8.09 6.41 -13.10
C ASP A 182 -8.48 5.00 -13.54
N GLU A 183 -9.78 4.68 -13.62
CA GLU A 183 -10.25 3.37 -14.09
C GLU A 183 -9.84 3.07 -15.53
N GLN A 184 -9.88 4.09 -16.39
CA GLN A 184 -9.43 3.94 -17.77
C GLN A 184 -7.93 3.67 -17.84
N ALA A 185 -7.12 4.39 -17.07
CA ALA A 185 -5.68 4.13 -16.99
C ALA A 185 -5.38 2.73 -16.44
N GLU A 186 -6.10 2.28 -15.40
CA GLU A 186 -6.00 0.91 -14.87
C GLU A 186 -6.31 -0.16 -15.94
N ARG A 187 -7.34 0.06 -16.75
CA ARG A 187 -7.69 -0.84 -17.86
C ARG A 187 -6.61 -0.86 -18.95
N VAL A 188 -6.11 0.31 -19.34
CA VAL A 188 -5.09 0.45 -20.39
C VAL A 188 -3.78 -0.20 -19.95
N VAL A 189 -3.32 0.09 -18.74
CA VAL A 189 -2.05 -0.46 -18.22
C VAL A 189 -2.11 -1.99 -18.10
N ARG A 190 -3.24 -2.56 -17.64
CA ARG A 190 -3.46 -4.01 -17.60
C ARG A 190 -3.47 -4.61 -19.00
N ALA A 191 -4.16 -3.98 -19.96
CA ALA A 191 -4.25 -4.48 -21.33
C ALA A 191 -2.89 -4.54 -22.01
N HIS A 192 -2.06 -3.49 -21.85
CA HIS A 192 -0.68 -3.51 -22.32
C HIS A 192 0.15 -4.58 -21.61
N SER A 193 -0.02 -4.72 -20.30
CA SER A 193 0.79 -5.64 -19.50
C SER A 193 0.48 -7.10 -19.80
N SER A 194 -0.78 -7.45 -20.00
CA SER A 194 -1.18 -8.79 -20.46
C SER A 194 -0.64 -9.11 -21.86
N ARG A 195 -0.75 -8.18 -22.81
CA ARG A 195 -0.19 -8.41 -24.16
C ARG A 195 1.32 -8.62 -24.14
N LEU A 196 2.03 -7.85 -23.31
CA LEU A 196 3.46 -8.03 -23.12
C LEU A 196 3.76 -9.39 -22.48
N TYR A 197 3.03 -9.76 -21.42
CA TYR A 197 3.16 -11.07 -20.76
C TYR A 197 3.05 -12.23 -21.76
N ASP A 198 2.00 -12.22 -22.59
CA ASP A 198 1.77 -13.22 -23.62
C ASP A 198 2.90 -13.26 -24.66
N ALA A 199 3.45 -12.09 -25.03
CA ALA A 199 4.55 -11.98 -25.98
C ALA A 199 5.89 -12.46 -25.40
N LEU A 200 6.12 -12.32 -24.10
CA LEU A 200 7.36 -12.75 -23.46
C LEU A 200 7.43 -14.27 -23.30
N GLN A 201 6.30 -14.95 -23.16
CA GLN A 201 6.21 -16.42 -23.01
C GLN A 201 7.08 -16.95 -21.85
N VAL A 202 6.99 -16.27 -20.70
CA VAL A 202 7.78 -16.55 -19.49
C VAL A 202 6.87 -16.96 -18.34
N ARG A 203 7.44 -17.70 -17.37
CA ARG A 203 6.74 -18.03 -16.14
C ARG A 203 6.79 -16.85 -15.19
N HIS A 204 5.62 -16.47 -14.68
CA HIS A 204 5.47 -15.46 -13.64
C HIS A 204 5.93 -16.03 -12.29
N ALA A 205 6.69 -15.26 -11.52
CA ALA A 205 7.06 -15.62 -10.14
C ALA A 205 5.82 -15.59 -9.21
N ALA A 206 5.91 -16.10 -7.98
CA ALA A 206 4.89 -15.76 -6.99
C ALA A 206 4.90 -14.24 -6.77
N ARG A 207 3.71 -13.62 -6.66
CA ARG A 207 3.58 -12.17 -6.52
C ARG A 207 4.42 -11.66 -5.34
N GLY A 208 5.43 -10.86 -5.64
CA GLY A 208 6.29 -10.22 -4.64
C GLY A 208 5.59 -9.06 -3.93
N GLU A 209 6.14 -8.66 -2.78
CA GLU A 209 5.70 -7.45 -2.08
C GLU A 209 5.90 -6.25 -3.00
N GLY A 210 4.80 -5.59 -3.37
CA GLY A 210 4.84 -4.47 -4.29
C GLY A 210 4.74 -4.79 -5.78
N GLU A 211 4.23 -5.95 -6.12
CA GLU A 211 3.81 -6.25 -7.49
C GLU A 211 2.31 -6.07 -7.67
N GLY A 212 1.89 -5.92 -8.92
CA GLY A 212 0.50 -5.80 -9.35
C GLY A 212 0.09 -4.38 -9.71
N LEU A 213 -1.23 -4.18 -9.86
CA LEU A 213 -1.80 -2.89 -10.28
C LEU A 213 -1.83 -1.92 -9.10
N ALA A 214 -1.42 -0.68 -9.29
CA ALA A 214 -1.39 0.39 -8.31
C ALA A 214 -1.71 1.74 -8.98
N THR A 215 -2.23 2.72 -8.22
CA THR A 215 -2.41 4.09 -8.71
C THR A 215 -1.53 5.05 -7.91
N TYR A 216 -0.86 5.96 -8.60
CA TYR A 216 0.10 6.91 -8.05
C TYR A 216 -0.38 8.32 -8.32
N GLN A 217 0.03 9.24 -7.46
CA GLN A 217 -0.14 10.66 -7.68
C GLN A 217 1.21 11.35 -7.48
N GLU A 218 1.68 12.03 -8.52
CA GLU A 218 2.89 12.85 -8.50
C GLU A 218 2.48 14.29 -8.82
N GLY A 219 2.42 15.13 -7.78
CA GLY A 219 1.82 16.46 -7.90
C GLY A 219 0.32 16.38 -8.24
N GLU A 220 -0.09 17.02 -9.34
CA GLU A 220 -1.46 16.97 -9.85
C GLU A 220 -1.71 15.78 -10.79
N GLU A 221 -0.64 15.11 -11.24
CA GLU A 221 -0.73 14.03 -12.21
C GLU A 221 -0.98 12.70 -11.51
N ARG A 222 -1.84 11.88 -12.11
CA ARG A 222 -2.19 10.56 -11.61
C ARG A 222 -1.79 9.52 -12.63
N TYR A 223 -1.38 8.35 -12.15
CA TYR A 223 -0.83 7.28 -12.99
C TYR A 223 -1.33 5.93 -12.50
N ALA A 224 -1.75 5.06 -13.42
CA ALA A 224 -1.90 3.64 -13.13
C ALA A 224 -0.59 2.92 -13.46
N HIS A 225 -0.13 2.05 -12.58
CA HIS A 225 1.09 1.27 -12.73
C HIS A 225 0.79 -0.20 -12.56
N HIS A 226 1.39 -1.07 -13.37
CA HIS A 226 1.31 -2.50 -13.21
C HIS A 226 2.70 -3.10 -13.28
N SER A 227 3.12 -3.78 -12.21
CA SER A 227 4.42 -4.45 -12.13
C SER A 227 4.27 -5.95 -11.87
N TRP A 228 5.23 -6.73 -12.35
CA TRP A 228 5.34 -8.17 -12.09
C TRP A 228 6.75 -8.66 -12.41
N SER A 229 7.10 -9.84 -11.90
CA SER A 229 8.40 -10.45 -12.12
C SER A 229 8.30 -11.86 -12.68
N THR A 230 9.37 -12.27 -13.33
CA THR A 230 9.54 -13.64 -13.83
C THR A 230 10.21 -14.53 -12.80
N GLU A 231 10.03 -15.85 -12.91
CA GLU A 231 10.97 -16.79 -12.29
C GLU A 231 12.39 -16.54 -12.84
N PRO A 232 13.46 -16.83 -12.08
CA PRO A 232 14.84 -16.66 -12.55
C PRO A 232 15.09 -17.31 -13.91
N LEU A 233 15.62 -16.52 -14.85
CA LEU A 233 15.97 -16.93 -16.21
C LEU A 233 17.48 -17.12 -16.32
N THR A 234 17.89 -18.05 -17.17
CA THR A 234 19.30 -18.11 -17.63
C THR A 234 19.63 -16.88 -18.46
N GLU A 235 20.92 -16.55 -18.61
CA GLU A 235 21.37 -15.39 -19.41
C GLU A 235 20.86 -15.46 -20.86
N ASP A 236 20.94 -16.65 -21.48
CA ASP A 236 20.44 -16.87 -22.84
C ASP A 236 18.91 -16.66 -22.94
N ALA A 237 18.16 -17.16 -21.95
CA ALA A 237 16.72 -16.97 -21.90
C ALA A 237 16.36 -15.49 -21.69
N MET A 238 17.08 -14.78 -20.84
CA MET A 238 16.92 -13.33 -20.61
C MET A 238 17.14 -12.53 -21.90
N ALA A 239 18.22 -12.82 -22.64
CA ALA A 239 18.53 -12.14 -23.90
C ALA A 239 17.43 -12.38 -24.96
N GLN A 240 16.90 -13.61 -25.05
CA GLN A 240 15.78 -13.93 -25.94
C GLN A 240 14.49 -13.22 -25.53
N VAL A 241 14.19 -13.15 -24.23
CA VAL A 241 13.01 -12.43 -23.71
C VAL A 241 13.08 -10.94 -24.04
N LEU A 242 14.22 -10.30 -23.82
CA LEU A 242 14.42 -8.88 -24.17
C LEU A 242 14.32 -8.63 -25.68
N THR A 243 14.75 -9.59 -26.51
CA THR A 243 14.61 -9.54 -27.97
C THR A 243 13.14 -9.62 -28.38
N ARG A 244 12.38 -10.55 -27.81
CA ARG A 244 10.91 -10.65 -28.02
C ARG A 244 10.19 -9.39 -27.57
N ALA A 245 10.55 -8.84 -26.41
CA ALA A 245 9.99 -7.60 -25.90
C ALA A 245 10.20 -6.44 -26.89
N ARG A 246 11.44 -6.29 -27.39
CA ARG A 246 11.77 -5.24 -28.36
C ARG A 246 10.96 -5.41 -29.65
N ALA A 247 10.89 -6.62 -30.20
CA ALA A 247 10.11 -6.89 -31.39
C ALA A 247 8.61 -6.61 -31.18
N HIS A 248 8.07 -6.97 -30.01
CA HIS A 248 6.69 -6.67 -29.63
C HIS A 248 6.40 -5.17 -29.61
N PHE A 249 7.24 -4.39 -28.92
CA PHE A 249 7.09 -2.93 -28.86
C PHE A 249 7.22 -2.27 -30.23
N GLN A 250 8.18 -2.70 -31.05
CA GLN A 250 8.34 -2.21 -32.42
C GLN A 250 7.13 -2.53 -33.30
N GLY A 251 6.60 -3.76 -33.21
CA GLY A 251 5.42 -4.18 -33.95
C GLY A 251 4.15 -3.39 -33.57
N LEU A 252 4.10 -2.86 -32.36
CA LEU A 252 3.02 -1.99 -31.88
C LEU A 252 3.31 -0.49 -32.08
N GLY A 253 4.43 -0.12 -32.71
CA GLY A 253 4.80 1.27 -32.96
C GLY A 253 5.24 2.06 -31.72
N TRP A 254 5.68 1.37 -30.65
CA TRP A 254 6.20 2.04 -29.45
C TRP A 254 7.59 2.62 -29.73
N THR A 255 7.86 3.78 -29.15
CA THR A 255 9.17 4.44 -29.22
C THR A 255 10.12 3.80 -28.22
N LEU A 256 11.26 3.28 -28.70
CA LEU A 256 12.32 2.74 -27.86
C LEU A 256 13.46 3.79 -27.78
N PRO A 257 13.70 4.43 -26.62
CA PRO A 257 14.83 5.33 -26.46
C PRO A 257 16.13 4.56 -26.71
N ARG A 258 17.10 5.19 -27.39
CA ARG A 258 18.46 4.68 -27.45
C ARG A 258 19.14 5.02 -26.12
N THR A 259 19.06 4.14 -25.13
CA THR A 259 19.81 4.31 -23.88
C THR A 259 21.31 4.18 -24.19
N PRO A 260 22.17 5.11 -23.73
CA PRO A 260 23.61 4.88 -23.71
C PRO A 260 23.92 3.63 -22.87
N ALA A 261 24.88 2.81 -23.31
CA ALA A 261 25.37 1.69 -22.54
C ALA A 261 26.19 2.21 -21.35
N GLU A 262 25.53 2.63 -20.27
CA GLU A 262 26.20 2.74 -18.96
C GLU A 262 26.41 1.34 -18.37
N ALA A 263 27.48 1.19 -17.58
CA ALA A 263 27.88 -0.07 -16.98
C ALA A 263 26.79 -0.62 -16.04
N GLY A 264 26.00 -1.58 -16.55
CA GLY A 264 24.92 -2.27 -15.84
C GLY A 264 24.13 -3.16 -16.80
N PRO A 265 23.29 -4.09 -16.29
CA PRO A 265 22.44 -4.92 -17.13
C PRO A 265 21.48 -4.03 -17.94
N PRO A 266 21.34 -4.26 -19.27
CA PRO A 266 20.61 -3.35 -20.15
C PRO A 266 19.12 -3.31 -19.80
N VAL A 267 18.65 -2.17 -19.30
CA VAL A 267 17.22 -1.89 -19.10
C VAL A 267 16.59 -1.53 -20.43
N LEU A 268 15.48 -2.21 -20.78
CA LEU A 268 14.67 -1.86 -21.95
C LEU A 268 13.57 -0.89 -21.52
N LEU A 269 13.50 0.26 -22.16
CA LEU A 269 12.44 1.25 -21.99
C LEU A 269 11.67 1.40 -23.31
N ALA A 270 10.35 1.49 -23.24
CA ALA A 270 9.49 1.75 -24.40
C ALA A 270 8.37 2.70 -24.02
N GLY A 271 8.04 3.65 -24.90
CA GLY A 271 6.95 4.62 -24.72
C GLY A 271 5.90 4.51 -25.81
N ASN A 272 4.63 4.53 -25.42
CA ASN A 272 3.48 4.61 -26.30
C ASN A 272 3.02 6.08 -26.39
N THR A 273 3.14 6.68 -27.58
CA THR A 273 2.76 8.09 -27.78
C THR A 273 1.26 8.31 -27.89
N ALA A 274 0.46 7.26 -28.14
CA ALA A 274 -0.99 7.38 -28.29
C ALA A 274 -1.71 7.56 -26.95
N ASP A 275 -1.22 6.91 -25.89
CA ASP A 275 -1.83 6.96 -24.55
C ASP A 275 -0.85 7.39 -23.44
N GLY A 276 0.39 7.74 -23.80
CA GLY A 276 1.43 8.17 -22.86
C GLY A 276 1.99 7.04 -21.99
N SER A 277 1.66 5.76 -22.28
CA SER A 277 2.14 4.66 -21.47
C SER A 277 3.64 4.43 -21.62
N VAL A 278 4.29 4.00 -20.54
CA VAL A 278 5.72 3.65 -20.52
C VAL A 278 5.88 2.24 -19.98
N ALA A 279 6.69 1.43 -20.65
CA ALA A 279 7.11 0.12 -20.21
C ALA A 279 8.60 0.12 -19.86
N ARG A 280 8.95 -0.56 -18.77
CA ARG A 280 10.31 -0.79 -18.30
C ARG A 280 10.51 -2.27 -18.03
N LEU A 281 11.55 -2.84 -18.62
CA LEU A 281 12.00 -4.21 -18.36
C LEU A 281 13.43 -4.15 -17.84
N ALA A 282 13.64 -4.58 -16.61
CA ALA A 282 14.91 -4.49 -15.90
C ALA A 282 15.37 -5.87 -15.43
N PRO A 283 16.40 -6.46 -16.07
CA PRO A 283 17.05 -7.67 -15.57
C PRO A 283 17.80 -7.41 -14.27
N THR A 284 17.80 -8.38 -13.37
CA THR A 284 18.58 -8.37 -12.13
C THR A 284 19.74 -9.37 -12.17
N ALA A 285 20.65 -9.28 -11.22
CA ALA A 285 21.82 -10.15 -11.13
C ALA A 285 21.46 -11.62 -10.79
N ASP A 286 20.31 -11.85 -10.14
CA ASP A 286 19.78 -13.17 -9.81
C ASP A 286 18.92 -13.77 -10.96
N GLY A 287 18.93 -13.16 -12.14
CA GLY A 287 18.25 -13.68 -13.33
C GLY A 287 16.76 -13.36 -13.39
N VAL A 288 16.23 -12.58 -12.47
CA VAL A 288 14.82 -12.14 -12.49
C VAL A 288 14.66 -10.98 -13.48
N LEU A 289 13.62 -11.04 -14.30
CA LEU A 289 13.18 -9.90 -15.09
C LEU A 289 12.04 -9.18 -14.38
N HIS A 290 12.26 -7.94 -13.96
CA HIS A 290 11.21 -7.05 -13.49
C HIS A 290 10.57 -6.32 -14.66
N VAL A 291 9.25 -6.44 -14.77
CA VAL A 291 8.44 -5.74 -15.77
C VAL A 291 7.56 -4.74 -15.08
N ALA A 292 7.57 -3.50 -15.56
CA ALA A 292 6.77 -2.41 -15.04
C ALA A 292 6.14 -1.62 -16.18
N MET A 293 4.86 -1.30 -16.05
CA MET A 293 4.09 -0.54 -17.01
C MET A 293 3.41 0.62 -16.29
N THR A 294 3.45 1.82 -16.83
CA THR A 294 2.79 3.00 -16.27
C THR A 294 1.96 3.67 -17.35
N THR A 295 0.73 4.07 -17.04
CA THR A 295 -0.16 4.83 -17.93
C THR A 295 -0.69 6.06 -17.17
N PRO A 296 -0.59 7.27 -17.73
CA PRO A 296 -1.17 8.45 -17.11
C PRO A 296 -2.71 8.35 -17.09
N ALA A 297 -3.32 8.76 -15.98
CA ALA A 297 -4.75 8.98 -15.89
C ALA A 297 -5.07 10.32 -16.56
N ALA A 298 -5.96 10.29 -17.54
CA ALA A 298 -6.44 11.51 -18.16
C ALA A 298 -7.11 12.38 -17.07
N PRO A 299 -6.80 13.70 -17.01
CA PRO A 299 -7.55 14.59 -16.13
C PRO A 299 -9.02 14.46 -16.52
N GLY A 300 -9.88 14.19 -15.54
CA GLY A 300 -11.30 13.95 -15.75
C GLY A 300 -11.92 15.08 -16.57
N GLY A 301 -12.03 14.88 -17.87
CA GLY A 301 -12.48 15.89 -18.80
C GLY A 301 -13.97 16.12 -18.63
N ALA A 302 -14.32 17.37 -18.37
CA ALA A 302 -15.64 17.91 -18.66
C ALA A 302 -16.12 17.34 -20.01
N THR A 303 -17.33 16.78 -19.97
CA THR A 303 -18.10 16.34 -21.12
C THR A 303 -17.87 17.28 -22.30
N LEU A 304 -17.19 16.76 -23.33
CA LEU A 304 -17.16 17.39 -24.65
C LEU A 304 -18.61 17.46 -25.12
N ARG A 305 -19.24 18.62 -24.95
CA ARG A 305 -20.50 18.93 -25.62
C ARG A 305 -20.21 18.87 -27.10
N THR A 306 -20.78 17.84 -27.73
CA THR A 306 -20.87 17.72 -29.18
C THR A 306 -21.65 18.93 -29.70
N THR A 307 -20.96 19.94 -30.20
CA THR A 307 -21.59 20.92 -31.08
C THR A 307 -21.87 20.22 -32.39
N GLY A 308 -23.15 19.96 -32.66
CA GLY A 308 -23.62 19.43 -33.93
C GLY A 308 -23.24 20.33 -35.11
N PRO A 309 -23.27 19.79 -36.33
CA PRO A 309 -22.86 20.52 -37.51
C PRO A 309 -23.80 21.69 -37.77
N ALA A 310 -23.23 22.90 -37.87
CA ALA A 310 -23.92 24.03 -38.47
C ALA A 310 -24.01 23.79 -39.98
N SER A 311 -25.21 23.51 -40.47
CA SER A 311 -25.53 23.57 -41.88
C SER A 311 -25.44 25.01 -42.37
N VAL A 312 -24.69 25.22 -43.46
CA VAL A 312 -24.97 26.22 -44.50
C VAL A 312 -24.73 25.54 -45.84
#